data_AF-T2M4U0-F1
#
_entry.id   AF-T2M4U0-F1
#
_cell.length_a   1.000
_cell.length_b   1.000
_cell.length_c   1.000
_cell.angle_alpha   90.00
_cell.angle_beta   90.00
_cell.angle_gamma   90.00
#
_symmetry.space_group_name_H-M   'P 1'
#
loop_
_entity.id
_entity.type
_entity.pdbx_description
1 polymer ?
#
loop_
_entity_poly.entity_id
_entity_poly.type
_entity_poly.pdbx_seq_one_letter_code
_entity_poly.pdbx_strand_id
1 'polypeptide(L)'
;MGQVNSFSSSKRNLNCNVQQQFQDLKEMPPEIAISILSNLNATDLCLASCVWKDLGDDDMLWKGLCYSKWSYTSIYDKLKEPSFCRQIFKEKPIYKSLYLLLDETTLLFAFKPHEGIRLLLMNNVLEDTSEDIAKFINGTSLNSRSVQLLLVEREDILEKLIEMQNFFSLTICDSMRVIFKKVKPPEQRGYFLQLLIDLIAKKYLECNPQYGFNKEQLSVICYSILLLSVDLYSPHVKTKMSKREFIRNNRQVLQNINVELMSDIYDDVYLNGHIVDDCHSLQNAKHRQFPFYRPYGAIFELKPLPMKLTCSC
;
A
#
# COMPACT_ATOMS: atom_id res chain seq x y z
N MET A 1 -6.11 -58.04 49.79
CA MET A 1 -6.87 -57.35 50.85
C MET A 1 -5.87 -56.74 51.83
N GLY A 2 -6.18 -55.62 52.51
CA GLY A 2 -5.38 -55.14 53.66
C GLY A 2 -4.98 -53.66 53.60
N GLN A 3 -5.23 -52.95 54.70
CA GLN A 3 -5.18 -51.49 54.87
C GLN A 3 -4.76 -51.16 56.32
N VAL A 4 -4.16 -50.02 56.69
CA VAL A 4 -3.59 -48.86 55.95
C VAL A 4 -2.64 -48.08 56.90
N ASN A 5 -1.64 -47.35 56.37
CA ASN A 5 -0.75 -46.40 57.09
C ASN A 5 0.27 -47.04 58.09
N SER A 6 1.34 -46.37 58.57
CA SER A 6 1.61 -44.92 58.62
C SER A 6 3.11 -44.53 58.75
N PHE A 7 3.47 -43.33 58.24
CA PHE A 7 4.61 -42.43 58.57
C PHE A 7 6.01 -43.02 58.94
N SER A 8 7.12 -42.64 58.31
CA SER A 8 7.53 -41.27 57.94
C SER A 8 8.58 -41.26 56.82
N SER A 9 8.40 -40.39 55.83
CA SER A 9 9.41 -40.15 54.79
C SER A 9 9.46 -38.67 54.45
N SER A 10 10.66 -38.08 54.56
CA SER A 10 10.90 -36.66 54.33
C SER A 10 10.61 -36.29 52.87
N LYS A 11 9.39 -35.81 52.61
CA LYS A 11 9.07 -35.09 51.38
C LYS A 11 9.89 -33.81 51.35
N ARG A 12 10.98 -33.82 50.59
CA ARG A 12 11.60 -32.59 50.09
C ARG A 12 10.51 -31.82 49.33
N ASN A 13 10.21 -30.59 49.77
CA ASN A 13 9.30 -29.71 49.03
C ASN A 13 9.96 -29.31 47.71
N LEU A 14 9.70 -30.09 46.66
CA LEU A 14 9.89 -29.66 45.28
C LEU A 14 8.75 -28.69 44.94
N ASN A 15 8.86 -27.46 45.45
CA ASN A 15 8.09 -26.32 44.96
C ASN A 15 8.56 -26.03 43.53
N CYS A 16 7.94 -26.67 42.54
CA CYS A 16 8.12 -26.35 41.14
C CYS A 16 7.35 -25.06 40.77
N ASN A 17 7.61 -23.98 41.50
CA ASN A 17 7.16 -22.63 41.17
C ASN A 17 8.19 -21.97 40.26
N VAL A 18 8.43 -22.57 39.09
CA VAL A 18 9.04 -21.84 37.97
C VAL A 18 7.92 -21.10 37.25
N GLN A 19 7.37 -20.10 37.92
CA GLN A 19 6.85 -18.95 37.19
C GLN A 19 8.08 -18.34 36.53
N GLN A 20 8.23 -18.53 35.21
CA GLN A 20 9.11 -17.69 34.41
C GLN A 20 8.48 -16.30 34.40
N GLN A 21 8.71 -15.55 35.47
CA GLN A 21 8.38 -14.14 35.54
C GLN A 21 9.24 -13.47 34.47
N PHE A 22 8.61 -13.06 33.37
CA PHE A 22 9.30 -12.32 32.32
C PHE A 22 9.95 -11.10 32.97
N GLN A 23 11.27 -11.01 32.85
CA GLN A 23 12.06 -9.91 33.37
C GLN A 23 11.54 -8.60 32.73
N ASP A 24 11.42 -7.53 33.53
CA ASP A 24 10.88 -6.27 33.02
C ASP A 24 11.81 -5.74 31.92
N LEU A 25 11.23 -5.27 30.81
CA LEU A 25 11.97 -4.63 29.70
C LEU A 25 12.82 -3.44 30.18
N LYS A 26 12.46 -2.78 31.29
CA LYS A 26 13.28 -1.74 31.95
C LYS A 26 14.54 -2.27 32.64
N GLU A 27 14.57 -3.55 33.00
CA GLU A 27 15.70 -4.19 33.68
C GLU A 27 16.68 -4.84 32.70
N MET A 28 16.34 -4.88 31.40
CA MET A 28 17.20 -5.38 30.34
C MET A 28 18.02 -4.24 29.69
N PRO A 29 19.17 -4.56 29.06
CA PRO A 29 19.90 -3.59 28.23
C PRO A 29 18.98 -2.96 27.17
N PRO A 30 19.05 -1.63 26.95
CA PRO A 30 18.09 -0.92 26.11
C PRO A 30 18.12 -1.40 24.66
N GLU A 31 19.27 -1.86 24.16
CA GLU A 31 19.41 -2.44 22.81
C GLU A 31 18.56 -3.71 22.64
N ILE A 32 18.50 -4.56 23.69
CA ILE A 32 17.71 -5.78 23.69
C ILE A 32 16.22 -5.42 23.81
N ALA A 33 15.88 -4.48 24.68
CA ALA A 33 14.49 -4.03 24.84
C ALA A 33 13.93 -3.42 23.55
N ILE A 34 14.69 -2.53 22.89
CA ILE A 34 14.33 -1.94 21.59
C ILE A 34 14.24 -3.02 20.52
N SER A 35 15.17 -3.97 20.46
CA SER A 35 15.14 -5.08 19.50
C SER A 35 13.93 -6.02 19.66
N ILE A 36 13.42 -6.17 20.88
CA ILE A 36 12.15 -6.89 21.13
C ILE A 36 10.99 -6.04 20.62
N LEU A 37 10.90 -4.78 21.02
CA LEU A 37 9.82 -3.86 20.67
C LEU A 37 9.77 -3.52 19.16
N SER A 38 10.87 -3.62 18.42
CA SER A 38 10.88 -3.38 16.96
C SER A 38 10.10 -4.40 16.14
N ASN A 39 9.70 -5.53 16.73
CA ASN A 39 8.82 -6.52 16.09
C ASN A 39 7.33 -6.20 16.29
N LEU A 40 7.01 -5.20 17.12
CA LEU A 40 5.64 -4.79 17.40
C LEU A 40 5.10 -3.89 16.29
N ASN A 41 3.81 -4.04 15.98
CA ASN A 41 3.10 -3.05 15.17
C ASN A 41 2.74 -1.82 16.03
N ALA A 42 2.21 -0.76 15.40
CA ALA A 42 1.84 0.47 16.08
C ALA A 42 0.81 0.29 17.23
N THR A 43 0.00 -0.78 17.24
CA THR A 43 -0.90 -1.13 18.36
C THR A 43 -0.11 -1.50 19.59
N ASP A 44 0.73 -2.50 19.41
CA ASP A 44 1.38 -3.16 20.53
C ASP A 44 2.48 -2.24 21.07
N LEU A 45 3.07 -1.39 20.21
CA LEU A 45 3.96 -0.30 20.61
C LEU A 45 3.23 0.83 21.37
N CYS A 46 2.01 1.19 20.97
CA CYS A 46 1.18 2.13 21.76
C CYS A 46 0.80 1.55 23.13
N LEU A 47 0.40 0.28 23.19
CA LEU A 47 0.10 -0.41 24.46
C LEU A 47 1.37 -0.56 25.32
N ALA A 48 2.52 -0.85 24.71
CA ALA A 48 3.82 -0.87 25.38
C ALA A 48 4.16 0.50 25.98
N SER A 49 3.87 1.63 25.30
CA SER A 49 4.09 2.98 25.85
C SER A 49 3.29 3.27 27.14
N CYS A 50 2.19 2.55 27.40
CA CYS A 50 1.43 2.67 28.65
C CYS A 50 2.15 2.03 29.86
N VAL A 51 3.09 1.10 29.64
CA VAL A 51 3.83 0.36 30.68
C VAL A 51 5.30 0.77 30.72
N TRP A 52 5.92 0.84 29.54
CA TRP A 52 7.32 1.15 29.28
C TRP A 52 7.43 2.43 28.47
N LYS A 53 6.93 3.55 29.01
CA LYS A 53 6.81 4.84 28.30
C LYS A 53 8.06 5.21 27.50
N ASP A 54 9.23 5.26 28.14
CA ASP A 54 10.47 5.69 27.48
C ASP A 54 10.96 4.74 26.37
N LEU A 55 10.57 3.46 26.42
CA LEU A 55 10.93 2.46 25.41
C LEU A 55 9.87 2.35 24.30
N GLY A 56 8.58 2.45 24.63
CA GLY A 56 7.48 2.40 23.65
C GLY A 56 7.29 3.69 22.86
N ASP A 57 7.75 4.83 23.41
CA ASP A 57 7.80 6.12 22.73
C ASP A 57 9.17 6.40 22.07
N ASP A 58 10.04 5.38 21.96
CA ASP A 58 11.34 5.54 21.31
C ASP A 58 11.22 5.94 19.83
N ASP A 59 11.93 7.01 19.47
CA ASP A 59 11.82 7.67 18.17
C ASP A 59 12.38 6.80 17.02
N MET A 60 13.30 5.87 17.29
CA MET A 60 13.86 4.95 16.29
C MET A 60 12.91 3.80 15.97
N LEU A 61 12.15 3.31 16.96
CA LEU A 61 11.06 2.34 16.73
C LEU A 61 9.97 2.93 15.82
N TRP A 62 9.48 4.12 16.16
CA TRP A 62 8.48 4.83 15.37
C TRP A 62 9.00 5.22 13.98
N LYS A 63 10.29 5.54 13.85
CA LYS A 63 10.96 5.74 12.56
C LYS A 63 10.93 4.46 11.72
N GLY A 64 11.30 3.30 12.28
CA GLY A 64 11.22 2.02 11.58
C GLY A 64 9.82 1.73 11.04
N LEU A 65 8.79 1.94 11.87
CA LEU A 65 7.39 1.79 11.46
C LEU A 65 6.96 2.77 10.35
N CYS A 66 7.44 4.01 10.40
CA CYS A 66 7.20 5.00 9.34
C CYS A 66 7.76 4.53 8.00
N TYR A 67 9.07 4.26 7.93
CA TYR A 67 9.75 3.87 6.69
C TYR A 67 9.26 2.52 6.13
N SER A 68 8.80 1.60 7.00
CA SER A 68 8.24 0.32 6.56
C SER A 68 6.87 0.45 5.88
N LYS A 69 6.09 1.50 6.20
CA LYS A 69 4.70 1.64 5.73
C LYS A 69 4.52 2.74 4.67
N TRP A 70 5.32 3.80 4.79
CA TRP A 70 5.45 4.87 3.80
C TRP A 70 6.94 4.95 3.46
N SER A 71 7.39 4.33 2.36
CA SER A 71 8.82 4.30 2.04
C SER A 71 9.38 5.67 1.63
N TYR A 72 8.50 6.62 1.29
CA TYR A 72 8.84 7.98 0.90
C TYR A 72 7.83 8.99 1.45
N THR A 73 8.34 10.08 2.02
CA THR A 73 7.63 11.35 2.28
C THR A 73 8.66 12.48 2.19
N SER A 74 8.30 13.66 1.67
CA SER A 74 9.25 14.79 1.54
C SER A 74 9.82 15.25 2.88
N ILE A 75 9.07 15.07 3.98
CA ILE A 75 9.52 15.41 5.33
C ILE A 75 10.69 14.55 5.82
N TYR A 76 10.90 13.33 5.31
CA TYR A 76 12.04 12.48 5.72
C TYR A 76 13.41 13.11 5.43
N ASP A 77 13.53 13.88 4.36
CA ASP A 77 14.77 14.61 4.06
C ASP A 77 14.92 15.83 4.98
N LYS A 78 13.82 16.54 5.29
CA LYS A 78 13.82 17.72 6.15
C LYS A 78 14.02 17.40 7.63
N LEU A 79 13.63 16.20 8.08
CA LEU A 79 13.88 15.69 9.44
C LEU A 79 15.36 15.40 9.72
N LYS A 80 16.24 15.48 8.71
CA LYS A 80 17.69 15.49 8.91
C LYS A 80 18.18 16.81 9.54
N GLU A 81 17.39 17.88 9.46
CA GLU A 81 17.73 19.20 10.01
C GLU A 81 17.10 19.46 11.40
N PRO A 82 17.90 19.59 12.48
CA PRO A 82 17.37 19.74 13.85
C PRO A 82 16.57 21.03 14.12
N SER A 83 16.74 22.05 13.28
CA SER A 83 16.02 23.32 13.31
C SER A 83 14.57 23.17 12.83
N PHE A 84 14.38 22.52 11.67
CA PHE A 84 13.08 22.34 11.04
C PHE A 84 12.16 21.42 11.85
N CYS A 85 12.73 20.37 12.47
CA CYS A 85 12.00 19.42 13.33
C CYS A 85 11.15 20.10 14.41
N ARG A 86 11.68 21.13 15.09
CA ARG A 86 11.01 21.83 16.19
C ARG A 86 9.89 22.76 15.73
N GLN A 87 9.85 23.12 14.46
CA GLN A 87 8.84 24.02 13.89
C GLN A 87 7.55 23.27 13.55
N ILE A 88 7.65 22.02 13.10
CA ILE A 88 6.51 21.16 12.76
C ILE A 88 6.01 20.40 14.00
N PHE A 89 6.91 19.70 14.69
CA PHE A 89 6.55 18.88 15.85
C PHE A 89 6.98 19.58 17.14
N LYS A 90 6.00 20.18 17.83
CA LYS A 90 6.20 20.94 19.08
C LYS A 90 6.52 20.03 20.27
N GLU A 91 6.12 18.77 20.21
CA GLU A 91 6.27 17.78 21.27
C GLU A 91 6.94 16.51 20.71
N LYS A 92 7.68 15.80 21.57
CA LYS A 92 8.30 14.50 21.26
C LYS A 92 7.37 13.36 21.71
N PRO A 93 7.46 12.15 21.10
CA PRO A 93 8.35 11.78 19.99
C PRO A 93 7.85 12.22 18.60
N ILE A 94 8.81 12.46 17.70
CA ILE A 94 8.58 13.07 16.38
C ILE A 94 8.00 12.05 15.42
N TYR A 95 8.64 10.87 15.31
CA TYR A 95 8.18 9.85 14.36
C TYR A 95 6.85 9.20 14.78
N LYS A 96 6.49 9.19 16.07
CA LYS A 96 5.14 8.76 16.51
C LYS A 96 4.07 9.74 16.02
N SER A 97 4.33 11.03 16.19
CA SER A 97 3.42 12.10 15.75
C SER A 97 3.27 12.09 14.23
N LEU A 98 4.38 11.91 13.50
CA LEU A 98 4.37 11.72 12.04
C LEU A 98 3.65 10.43 11.62
N TYR A 99 3.87 9.30 12.32
CA TYR A 99 3.18 8.05 12.04
C TYR A 99 1.67 8.25 12.15
N LEU A 100 1.18 8.76 13.28
CA LEU A 100 -0.25 8.97 13.52
C LEU A 100 -0.88 9.88 12.46
N LEU A 101 -0.18 10.95 12.05
CA LEU A 101 -0.61 11.86 10.99
C LEU A 101 -0.65 11.18 9.60
N LEU A 102 0.39 10.41 9.23
CA LEU A 102 0.41 9.63 8.00
C LEU A 102 -0.69 8.55 7.99
N ASP A 103 -0.98 7.97 9.16
CA ASP A 103 -1.97 6.93 9.38
C ASP A 103 -3.41 7.48 9.29
N GLU A 104 -3.65 8.71 9.78
CA GLU A 104 -4.89 9.46 9.59
C GLU A 104 -5.10 9.88 8.13
N THR A 105 -4.09 10.50 7.51
CA THR A 105 -4.17 10.95 6.10
C THR A 105 -4.38 9.80 5.12
N THR A 106 -3.77 8.64 5.36
CA THR A 106 -3.98 7.44 4.53
C THR A 106 -5.43 6.92 4.60
N LEU A 107 -6.09 7.00 5.77
CA LEU A 107 -7.53 6.70 5.87
C LEU A 107 -8.37 7.76 5.17
N LEU A 108 -8.07 9.04 5.41
CA LEU A 108 -8.81 10.13 4.80
C LEU A 108 -8.72 10.04 3.27
N PHE A 109 -7.54 9.74 2.72
CA PHE A 109 -7.31 9.52 1.30
C PHE A 109 -8.19 8.39 0.72
N ALA A 110 -8.35 7.28 1.45
CA ALA A 110 -9.21 6.16 1.04
C ALA A 110 -10.70 6.53 0.93
N PHE A 111 -11.13 7.66 1.51
CA PHE A 111 -12.52 8.15 1.44
C PHE A 111 -12.68 9.45 0.62
N LYS A 112 -11.73 10.37 0.74
CA LYS A 112 -11.62 11.68 0.07
C LYS A 112 -10.14 11.93 -0.32
N PRO A 113 -9.70 11.57 -1.53
CA PRO A 113 -8.28 11.66 -1.91
C PRO A 113 -7.70 13.07 -1.82
N HIS A 114 -8.42 14.08 -2.34
CA HIS A 114 -7.98 15.49 -2.31
C HIS A 114 -7.79 16.01 -0.88
N GLU A 115 -8.67 15.64 0.05
CA GLU A 115 -8.54 16.01 1.47
C GLU A 115 -7.36 15.31 2.15
N GLY A 116 -7.12 14.03 1.83
CA GLY A 116 -5.97 13.29 2.32
C GLY A 116 -4.64 13.93 1.89
N ILE A 117 -4.49 14.27 0.61
CA ILE A 117 -3.30 14.99 0.10
C ILE A 117 -3.22 16.39 0.71
N ARG A 118 -4.33 17.16 0.73
CA ARG A 118 -4.36 18.51 1.31
C ARG A 118 -3.87 18.52 2.77
N LEU A 119 -4.24 17.52 3.57
CA LEU A 119 -3.80 17.41 4.95
C LEU A 119 -2.28 17.14 5.06
N LEU A 120 -1.69 16.34 4.17
CA LEU A 120 -0.24 16.15 4.08
C LEU A 120 0.49 17.46 3.73
N LEU A 121 -0.02 18.20 2.74
CA LEU A 121 0.55 19.49 2.31
C LEU A 121 0.46 20.55 3.42
N MET A 122 -0.71 20.69 4.06
CA MET A 122 -0.92 21.67 5.14
C MET A 122 -0.03 21.44 6.36
N ASN A 123 0.35 20.19 6.64
CA ASN A 123 1.26 19.84 7.73
C ASN A 123 2.75 19.78 7.28
N ASN A 124 3.06 20.18 6.04
CA ASN A 124 4.41 20.14 5.44
C ASN A 124 5.06 18.74 5.44
N VAL A 125 4.23 17.68 5.41
CA VAL A 125 4.67 16.28 5.35
C VAL A 125 5.10 15.87 3.93
N LEU A 126 4.43 16.47 2.94
CA LEU A 126 4.62 16.25 1.51
C LEU A 126 4.68 17.62 0.82
N GLU A 127 5.42 17.74 -0.28
CA GLU A 127 5.41 18.93 -1.14
C GLU A 127 4.37 18.81 -2.26
N ASP A 128 3.80 19.93 -2.71
CA ASP A 128 2.87 19.98 -3.86
C ASP A 128 3.64 19.99 -5.19
N THR A 129 4.53 19.02 -5.36
CA THR A 129 5.21 18.74 -6.62
C THR A 129 4.70 17.42 -7.18
N SER A 130 4.55 17.33 -8.50
CA SER A 130 4.05 16.11 -9.14
C SER A 130 4.96 14.91 -8.87
N GLU A 131 6.27 15.15 -8.78
CA GLU A 131 7.28 14.15 -8.49
C GLU A 131 7.16 13.61 -7.05
N ASP A 132 7.00 14.47 -6.03
CA ASP A 132 6.92 14.02 -4.64
C ASP A 132 5.60 13.31 -4.34
N ILE A 133 4.48 13.78 -4.90
CA ILE A 133 3.20 13.09 -4.78
C ILE A 133 3.26 11.72 -5.51
N ALA A 134 3.91 11.65 -6.68
CA ALA A 134 4.12 10.38 -7.38
C ALA A 134 5.02 9.42 -6.58
N LYS A 135 6.12 9.89 -5.99
CA LYS A 135 6.97 9.09 -5.08
C LYS A 135 6.19 8.58 -3.87
N PHE A 136 5.35 9.42 -3.26
CA PHE A 136 4.51 9.05 -2.11
C PHE A 136 3.50 7.96 -2.47
N ILE A 137 2.77 8.12 -3.59
CA ILE A 137 1.84 7.10 -4.11
C ILE A 137 2.60 5.81 -4.47
N ASN A 138 3.80 5.92 -5.05
CA ASN A 138 4.60 4.76 -5.41
C ASN A 138 5.09 3.97 -4.19
N GLY A 139 5.47 4.67 -3.11
CA GLY A 139 6.03 4.13 -1.87
C GLY A 139 5.02 3.77 -0.79
N THR A 140 3.71 3.90 -1.06
CA THR A 140 2.64 3.69 -0.07
C THR A 140 1.58 2.73 -0.60
N SER A 141 1.06 1.85 0.26
CA SER A 141 -0.10 1.01 -0.08
C SER A 141 -1.40 1.82 0.08
N LEU A 142 -1.76 2.58 -0.96
CA LEU A 142 -2.98 3.38 -1.03
C LEU A 142 -4.14 2.63 -1.71
N ASN A 143 -5.37 3.09 -1.49
CA ASN A 143 -6.53 2.57 -2.21
C ASN A 143 -6.46 2.97 -3.70
N SER A 144 -6.35 2.00 -4.60
CA SER A 144 -6.13 2.23 -6.04
C SER A 144 -7.29 2.95 -6.76
N ARG A 145 -8.52 2.94 -6.20
CA ARG A 145 -9.64 3.76 -6.68
C ARG A 145 -9.53 5.21 -6.23
N SER A 146 -9.07 5.48 -5.01
CA SER A 146 -8.76 6.85 -4.56
C SER A 146 -7.57 7.44 -5.31
N VAL A 147 -6.53 6.64 -5.59
CA VAL A 147 -5.41 7.04 -6.45
C VAL A 147 -5.92 7.43 -7.84
N GLN A 148 -6.75 6.58 -8.47
CA GLN A 148 -7.37 6.90 -9.76
C GLN A 148 -8.11 8.24 -9.74
N LEU A 149 -8.96 8.50 -8.73
CA LEU A 149 -9.72 9.76 -8.65
C LEU A 149 -8.82 10.99 -8.59
N LEU A 150 -7.70 10.92 -7.86
CA LEU A 150 -6.69 11.99 -7.85
C LEU A 150 -6.04 12.17 -9.24
N LEU A 151 -5.63 11.08 -9.87
CA LEU A 151 -4.89 11.11 -11.14
C LEU A 151 -5.74 11.54 -12.34
N VAL A 152 -7.08 11.42 -12.25
CA VAL A 152 -8.01 11.97 -13.25
C VAL A 152 -8.01 13.50 -13.27
N GLU A 153 -7.72 14.16 -12.14
CA GLU A 153 -7.60 15.63 -12.06
C GLU A 153 -6.16 16.13 -12.19
N ARG A 154 -5.17 15.26 -11.93
CA ARG A 154 -3.73 15.56 -11.91
C ARG A 154 -2.94 14.56 -12.76
N GLU A 155 -3.06 14.73 -14.08
CA GLU A 155 -2.38 13.91 -15.09
C GLU A 155 -0.84 14.05 -15.01
N ASP A 156 -0.34 15.19 -14.54
CA ASP A 156 1.07 15.45 -14.26
C ASP A 156 1.68 14.48 -13.23
N ILE A 157 0.87 14.05 -12.25
CA ILE A 157 1.27 13.04 -11.25
C ILE A 157 1.25 11.64 -11.88
N LEU A 158 0.31 11.37 -12.80
CA LEU A 158 0.23 10.08 -13.49
C LEU A 158 1.47 9.86 -14.37
N GLU A 159 1.88 10.86 -15.15
CA GLU A 159 3.10 10.77 -15.96
C GLU A 159 4.32 10.42 -15.11
N LYS A 160 4.55 11.15 -14.01
CA LYS A 160 5.67 10.89 -13.09
C LYS A 160 5.57 9.50 -12.44
N LEU A 161 4.37 9.07 -12.04
CA LEU A 161 4.14 7.76 -11.45
C LEU A 161 4.51 6.62 -12.41
N ILE A 162 4.20 6.75 -13.71
CA ILE A 162 4.56 5.77 -14.74
C ILE A 162 6.06 5.86 -15.10
N GLU A 163 6.62 7.06 -15.27
CA GLU A 163 8.04 7.28 -15.56
C GLU A 163 8.97 6.64 -14.51
N MET A 164 8.54 6.61 -13.25
CA MET A 164 9.27 5.98 -12.14
C MET A 164 9.27 4.44 -12.13
N GLN A 165 8.40 3.78 -12.89
CA GLN A 165 8.33 2.31 -12.88
C GLN A 165 9.48 1.70 -13.69
N ASN A 166 9.89 0.49 -13.30
CA ASN A 166 10.85 -0.30 -14.05
C ASN A 166 10.17 -1.56 -14.61
N PHE A 167 10.06 -1.64 -15.93
CA PHE A 167 9.50 -2.80 -16.64
C PHE A 167 10.58 -3.66 -17.31
N PHE A 168 11.86 -3.45 -16.99
CA PHE A 168 12.95 -4.27 -17.51
C PHE A 168 12.74 -5.74 -17.12
N SER A 169 12.86 -6.65 -18.09
CA SER A 169 12.66 -8.10 -17.95
C SER A 169 11.26 -8.58 -17.51
N LEU A 170 10.28 -7.68 -17.38
CA LEU A 170 8.88 -8.03 -17.14
C LEU A 170 8.14 -8.27 -18.46
N THR A 171 7.11 -9.12 -18.45
CA THR A 171 6.19 -9.21 -19.58
C THR A 171 5.29 -7.96 -19.64
N ILE A 172 4.60 -7.75 -20.77
CA ILE A 172 3.58 -6.70 -20.91
C ILE A 172 2.47 -6.91 -19.86
N CYS A 173 2.05 -8.17 -19.67
CA CYS A 173 1.02 -8.55 -18.71
C CYS A 173 1.42 -8.21 -17.26
N ASP A 174 2.63 -8.59 -16.84
CA ASP A 174 3.16 -8.29 -15.50
C ASP A 174 3.30 -6.78 -15.27
N SER A 175 3.78 -6.05 -16.29
CA SER A 175 3.91 -4.59 -16.25
C SER A 175 2.55 -3.93 -16.03
N MET A 176 1.49 -4.44 -16.70
CA MET A 176 0.12 -3.98 -16.50
C MET A 176 -0.41 -4.34 -15.10
N ARG A 177 -0.15 -5.55 -14.57
CA ARG A 177 -0.50 -5.95 -13.19
C ARG A 177 0.13 -5.02 -12.16
N VAL A 178 1.42 -4.71 -12.30
CA VAL A 178 2.16 -3.78 -11.41
C VAL A 178 1.52 -2.39 -11.37
N ILE A 179 1.10 -1.87 -12.53
CA ILE A 179 0.41 -0.58 -12.62
C ILE A 179 -1.01 -0.64 -12.04
N PHE A 180 -1.82 -1.61 -12.43
CA PHE A 180 -3.22 -1.65 -12.02
C PHE A 180 -3.41 -1.97 -10.52
N LYS A 181 -2.41 -2.57 -9.89
CA LYS A 181 -2.32 -2.67 -8.42
C LYS A 181 -2.20 -1.30 -7.73
N LYS A 182 -1.57 -0.30 -8.38
CA LYS A 182 -1.41 1.08 -7.88
C LYS A 182 -2.56 1.99 -8.31
N VAL A 183 -2.96 1.93 -9.58
CA VAL A 183 -3.97 2.79 -10.22
C VAL A 183 -5.07 1.92 -10.82
N LYS A 184 -6.27 1.90 -10.24
CA LYS A 184 -7.35 1.10 -10.81
C LYS A 184 -7.75 1.70 -12.18
N PRO A 185 -7.84 0.91 -13.27
CA PRO A 185 -8.38 1.40 -14.53
C PRO A 185 -9.88 1.69 -14.40
N PRO A 186 -10.43 2.66 -15.16
CA PRO A 186 -11.84 3.03 -15.06
C PRO A 186 -12.77 1.93 -15.59
N GLU A 187 -13.93 1.81 -14.95
CA GLU A 187 -14.99 0.86 -15.32
C GLU A 187 -15.57 1.15 -16.72
N GLN A 188 -15.45 2.40 -17.19
CA GLN A 188 -15.89 2.84 -18.51
C GLN A 188 -14.70 3.24 -19.38
N ARG A 189 -14.80 2.99 -20.69
CA ARG A 189 -13.84 3.51 -21.67
C ARG A 189 -13.95 5.03 -21.72
N GLY A 190 -12.81 5.72 -21.71
CA GLY A 190 -12.73 7.18 -21.76
C GLY A 190 -11.28 7.65 -21.82
N TYR A 191 -11.09 8.97 -21.89
CA TYR A 191 -9.79 9.61 -22.09
C TYR A 191 -8.71 9.12 -21.11
N PHE A 192 -9.01 9.08 -19.80
CA PHE A 192 -8.06 8.63 -18.78
C PHE A 192 -7.55 7.20 -18.99
N LEU A 193 -8.40 6.27 -19.47
CA LEU A 193 -7.95 4.91 -19.80
C LEU A 193 -6.97 4.91 -20.97
N GLN A 194 -7.23 5.74 -21.98
CA GLN A 194 -6.36 5.87 -23.13
C GLN A 194 -5.01 6.47 -22.75
N LEU A 195 -5.01 7.56 -21.97
CA LEU A 195 -3.80 8.17 -21.44
C LEU A 195 -2.98 7.16 -20.61
N LEU A 196 -3.63 6.44 -19.69
CA LEU A 196 -2.99 5.41 -18.87
C LEU A 196 -2.35 4.31 -19.72
N ILE A 197 -3.07 3.75 -20.69
CA ILE A 197 -2.55 2.69 -21.58
C ILE A 197 -1.40 3.21 -22.45
N ASP A 198 -1.51 4.43 -22.98
CA ASP A 198 -0.47 5.05 -23.81
C ASP A 198 0.83 5.35 -23.04
N LEU A 199 0.71 5.74 -21.76
CA LEU A 199 1.87 5.93 -20.89
C LEU A 199 2.53 4.60 -20.52
N ILE A 200 1.73 3.56 -20.22
CA ILE A 200 2.26 2.20 -19.99
C ILE A 200 3.00 1.70 -21.24
N ALA A 201 2.40 1.85 -22.43
CA ALA A 201 3.01 1.45 -23.69
C ALA A 201 4.32 2.20 -23.95
N LYS A 202 4.33 3.55 -23.84
CA LYS A 202 5.54 4.37 -23.95
C LYS A 202 6.64 3.85 -23.02
N LYS A 203 6.32 3.67 -21.73
CA LYS A 203 7.30 3.26 -20.71
C LYS A 203 7.82 1.84 -20.91
N TYR A 204 6.98 0.91 -21.35
CA TYR A 204 7.41 -0.45 -21.64
C TYR A 204 8.39 -0.51 -22.82
N LEU A 205 8.20 0.33 -23.85
CA LEU A 205 9.15 0.47 -24.96
C LEU A 205 10.50 1.06 -24.52
N GLU A 206 10.48 2.09 -23.66
CA GLU A 206 11.70 2.67 -23.06
C GLU A 206 12.50 1.61 -22.27
N CYS A 207 11.82 0.74 -21.51
CA CYS A 207 12.45 -0.34 -20.75
C CYS A 207 12.86 -1.55 -21.60
N ASN A 208 12.18 -1.81 -22.73
CA ASN A 208 12.35 -3.03 -23.52
C ASN A 208 12.43 -2.76 -25.05
N PRO A 209 13.43 -2.00 -25.52
CA PRO A 209 13.57 -1.64 -26.94
C PRO A 209 13.78 -2.85 -27.88
N GLN A 210 14.22 -3.99 -27.35
CA GLN A 210 14.50 -5.21 -28.10
C GLN A 210 13.29 -5.82 -28.82
N TYR A 211 12.06 -5.50 -28.41
CA TYR A 211 10.84 -6.05 -29.02
C TYR A 211 10.42 -5.34 -30.32
N GLY A 212 10.98 -4.16 -30.64
CA GLY A 212 10.74 -3.48 -31.92
C GLY A 212 9.30 -3.04 -32.19
N PHE A 213 8.44 -2.95 -31.17
CA PHE A 213 7.07 -2.47 -31.31
C PHE A 213 7.00 -0.94 -31.40
N ASN A 214 6.06 -0.43 -32.21
CA ASN A 214 5.65 0.97 -32.16
C ASN A 214 4.67 1.20 -30.99
N LYS A 215 4.59 2.45 -30.49
CA LYS A 215 3.70 2.82 -29.38
C LYS A 215 2.25 2.43 -29.68
N GLU A 216 1.78 2.71 -30.89
CA GLU A 216 0.39 2.47 -31.31
C GLU A 216 0.04 0.97 -31.32
N GLN A 217 0.98 0.13 -31.78
CA GLN A 217 0.82 -1.32 -31.75
C GLN A 217 0.72 -1.82 -30.31
N LEU A 218 1.61 -1.35 -29.44
CA LEU A 218 1.65 -1.79 -28.05
C LEU A 218 0.43 -1.29 -27.25
N SER A 219 -0.04 -0.05 -27.46
CA SER A 219 -1.30 0.43 -26.87
C SER A 219 -2.49 -0.47 -27.24
N VAL A 220 -2.59 -0.89 -28.51
CA VAL A 220 -3.63 -1.83 -28.95
C VAL A 220 -3.46 -3.21 -28.29
N ILE A 221 -2.24 -3.74 -28.16
CA ILE A 221 -1.97 -5.00 -27.43
C ILE A 221 -2.43 -4.88 -25.97
N CYS A 222 -2.07 -3.80 -25.27
CA CYS A 222 -2.50 -3.54 -23.90
C CYS A 222 -4.03 -3.47 -23.78
N TYR A 223 -4.72 -2.82 -24.72
CA TYR A 223 -6.18 -2.84 -24.77
C TYR A 223 -6.74 -4.26 -24.96
N SER A 224 -6.16 -5.05 -25.87
CA SER A 224 -6.56 -6.45 -26.08
C SER A 224 -6.33 -7.32 -24.84
N ILE A 225 -5.23 -7.12 -24.10
CA ILE A 225 -4.96 -7.79 -22.82
C ILE A 225 -6.03 -7.43 -21.79
N LEU A 226 -6.35 -6.15 -21.64
CA LEU A 226 -7.38 -5.69 -20.69
C LEU A 226 -8.76 -6.28 -21.03
N LEU A 227 -9.15 -6.28 -22.31
CA LEU A 227 -10.41 -6.84 -22.77
C LEU A 227 -10.47 -8.37 -22.61
N LEU A 228 -9.40 -9.09 -22.95
CA LEU A 228 -9.28 -10.53 -22.70
C LEU A 228 -9.42 -10.84 -21.21
N SER A 229 -8.78 -10.06 -20.35
CA SER A 229 -8.81 -10.31 -18.92
C SER A 229 -10.20 -10.08 -18.31
N VAL A 230 -10.91 -9.03 -18.73
CA VAL A 230 -12.32 -8.83 -18.34
C VAL A 230 -13.21 -9.96 -18.91
N ASP A 231 -12.98 -10.39 -20.15
CA ASP A 231 -13.73 -11.50 -20.75
C ASP A 231 -13.56 -12.80 -19.95
N LEU A 232 -12.31 -13.20 -19.67
CA LEU A 232 -11.97 -14.41 -18.94
C LEU A 232 -12.48 -14.40 -17.49
N TYR A 233 -12.30 -13.32 -16.74
CA TYR A 233 -12.58 -13.29 -15.30
C TYR A 233 -13.94 -12.71 -14.89
N SER A 234 -14.66 -12.00 -15.77
CA SER A 234 -15.99 -11.46 -15.42
C SER A 234 -17.04 -12.59 -15.30
N PRO A 235 -17.80 -12.66 -14.19
CA PRO A 235 -18.88 -13.65 -14.02
C PRO A 235 -20.07 -13.40 -14.95
N HIS A 236 -20.16 -12.22 -15.57
CA HIS A 236 -21.24 -11.87 -16.51
C HIS A 236 -21.04 -12.46 -17.91
N VAL A 237 -19.80 -12.84 -18.26
CA VAL A 237 -19.48 -13.44 -19.57
C VAL A 237 -19.64 -14.96 -19.48
N LYS A 238 -20.68 -15.49 -20.13
CA LYS A 238 -20.99 -16.95 -20.14
C LYS A 238 -20.10 -17.73 -21.10
N THR A 239 -19.82 -17.16 -22.28
CA THR A 239 -19.02 -17.76 -23.35
C THR A 239 -17.70 -17.03 -23.44
N LYS A 240 -16.64 -17.64 -22.90
CA LYS A 240 -15.30 -17.07 -22.83
C LYS A 240 -14.60 -17.14 -24.18
N MET A 241 -13.85 -16.09 -24.53
CA MET A 241 -13.05 -16.02 -25.75
C MET A 241 -11.97 -17.11 -25.74
N SER A 242 -11.94 -17.95 -26.77
CA SER A 242 -10.88 -18.96 -26.90
C SER A 242 -9.56 -18.34 -27.39
N LYS A 243 -8.44 -19.01 -27.10
CA LYS A 243 -7.10 -18.65 -27.58
C LYS A 243 -7.04 -18.41 -29.10
N ARG A 244 -7.77 -19.23 -29.86
CA ARG A 244 -7.85 -19.11 -31.34
C ARG A 244 -8.59 -17.84 -31.77
N GLU A 245 -9.66 -17.47 -31.07
CA GLU A 245 -10.41 -16.25 -31.35
C GLU A 245 -9.61 -15.02 -30.96
N PHE A 246 -8.94 -15.03 -29.81
CA PHE A 246 -8.06 -13.93 -29.38
C PHE A 246 -6.96 -13.64 -30.41
N ILE A 247 -6.25 -14.68 -30.87
CA ILE A 247 -5.22 -14.54 -31.92
C ILE A 247 -5.84 -14.03 -33.23
N ARG A 248 -7.00 -14.55 -33.65
CA ARG A 248 -7.68 -14.10 -34.88
C ARG A 248 -8.08 -12.63 -34.82
N ASN A 249 -8.67 -12.19 -33.71
CA ASN A 249 -9.17 -10.84 -33.51
C ASN A 249 -8.00 -9.83 -33.55
N ASN A 250 -6.88 -10.15 -32.90
CA ASN A 250 -5.70 -9.27 -32.90
C ASN A 250 -5.04 -9.17 -34.28
N ARG A 251 -4.93 -10.27 -35.05
CA ARG A 251 -4.40 -10.24 -36.42
C ARG A 251 -5.21 -9.37 -37.40
N GLN A 252 -6.48 -9.09 -37.12
CA GLN A 252 -7.30 -8.21 -37.95
C GLN A 252 -7.00 -6.73 -37.72
N VAL A 253 -6.44 -6.38 -36.56
CA VAL A 253 -6.13 -4.98 -36.16
C VAL A 253 -4.63 -4.70 -36.29
N LEU A 254 -3.78 -5.69 -35.97
CA LEU A 254 -2.33 -5.55 -35.90
C LEU A 254 -1.66 -6.28 -37.06
N GLN A 255 -1.05 -5.51 -37.97
CA GLN A 255 -0.25 -6.04 -39.06
C GLN A 255 1.04 -6.69 -38.53
N ASN A 256 1.42 -7.83 -39.12
CA ASN A 256 2.68 -8.55 -38.85
C ASN A 256 2.93 -8.99 -37.39
N ILE A 257 1.88 -9.17 -36.58
CA ILE A 257 2.06 -9.59 -35.18
C ILE A 257 2.50 -11.05 -35.03
N ASN A 258 3.46 -11.31 -34.13
CA ASN A 258 3.89 -12.67 -33.82
C ASN A 258 2.75 -13.46 -33.14
N VAL A 259 2.46 -14.63 -33.71
CA VAL A 259 1.44 -15.58 -33.25
C VAL A 259 1.79 -16.16 -31.89
N GLU A 260 3.07 -16.42 -31.65
CA GLU A 260 3.60 -17.00 -30.41
C GLU A 260 3.39 -16.01 -29.27
N LEU A 261 3.79 -14.74 -29.44
CA LEU A 261 3.53 -13.70 -28.45
C LEU A 261 2.05 -13.57 -28.08
N MET A 262 1.13 -13.59 -29.05
CA MET A 262 -0.31 -13.53 -28.76
C MET A 262 -0.83 -14.81 -28.09
N SER A 263 -0.18 -15.95 -28.33
CA SER A 263 -0.41 -17.21 -27.63
C SER A 263 0.04 -17.12 -26.17
N ASP A 264 1.25 -16.61 -25.94
CA ASP A 264 1.88 -16.52 -24.62
C ASP A 264 1.17 -15.49 -23.74
N ILE A 265 0.75 -14.36 -24.32
CA ILE A 265 -0.12 -13.37 -23.67
C ILE A 265 -1.45 -14.00 -23.21
N TYR A 266 -2.07 -14.85 -24.04
CA TYR A 266 -3.31 -15.51 -23.64
C TYR A 266 -3.07 -16.49 -22.49
N ASP A 267 -1.98 -17.26 -22.55
CA ASP A 267 -1.65 -18.23 -21.50
C ASP A 267 -1.28 -17.52 -20.19
N ASP A 268 -0.55 -16.40 -20.22
CA ASP A 268 -0.30 -15.58 -19.03
C ASP A 268 -1.61 -15.14 -18.39
N VAL A 269 -2.50 -14.50 -19.16
CA VAL A 269 -3.75 -13.98 -18.60
C VAL A 269 -4.59 -15.14 -18.04
N TYR A 270 -4.60 -16.31 -18.69
CA TYR A 270 -5.36 -17.49 -18.26
C TYR A 270 -4.77 -18.19 -17.02
N LEU A 271 -3.44 -18.27 -16.90
CA LEU A 271 -2.75 -18.98 -15.81
C LEU A 271 -2.49 -18.08 -14.59
N ASN A 272 -2.06 -16.83 -14.81
CA ASN A 272 -1.64 -15.90 -13.77
C ASN A 272 -2.78 -15.00 -13.25
N GLY A 273 -4.00 -15.14 -13.77
CA GLY A 273 -5.20 -14.49 -13.21
C GLY A 273 -5.56 -13.14 -13.83
N HIS A 274 -6.53 -12.45 -13.22
CA HIS A 274 -7.02 -11.17 -13.73
C HIS A 274 -5.92 -10.09 -13.70
N ILE A 275 -5.74 -9.39 -14.82
CA ILE A 275 -4.75 -8.31 -14.99
C ILE A 275 -5.09 -7.10 -14.11
N VAL A 276 -6.38 -6.91 -13.80
CA VAL A 276 -6.87 -5.93 -12.84
C VAL A 276 -7.28 -6.71 -11.59
N ASP A 277 -6.37 -6.85 -10.63
CA ASP A 277 -6.69 -7.48 -9.35
C ASP A 277 -7.80 -6.69 -8.64
N ASP A 278 -9.03 -7.20 -8.73
CA ASP A 278 -10.10 -6.75 -7.88
C ASP A 278 -9.82 -7.24 -6.46
N CYS A 279 -9.22 -6.37 -5.66
CA CYS A 279 -9.14 -6.53 -4.22
C CYS A 279 -10.57 -6.49 -3.65
N HIS A 280 -11.25 -7.64 -3.71
CA HIS A 280 -12.69 -7.81 -3.55
C HIS A 280 -13.22 -7.53 -2.13
N SER A 281 -12.36 -7.10 -1.20
CA SER A 281 -12.66 -6.86 0.21
C SER A 281 -13.46 -5.58 0.50
N LEU A 282 -13.71 -4.70 -0.49
CA LEU A 282 -14.37 -3.39 -0.27
C LEU A 282 -15.62 -3.11 -1.10
N GLN A 283 -16.06 -3.99 -2.01
CA GLN A 283 -17.21 -3.72 -2.89
C GLN A 283 -18.59 -3.78 -2.18
N ASN A 284 -18.67 -4.29 -0.94
CA ASN A 284 -19.93 -4.45 -0.19
C ASN A 284 -20.22 -3.38 0.88
N ALA A 285 -19.51 -2.25 0.89
CA ALA A 285 -19.77 -1.15 1.83
C ALA A 285 -20.81 -0.13 1.29
N LYS A 286 -22.07 -0.54 1.15
CA LYS A 286 -23.19 0.37 0.80
C LYS A 286 -23.59 1.35 1.92
N HIS A 287 -23.02 1.21 3.11
CA HIS A 287 -23.02 2.25 4.15
C HIS A 287 -21.59 2.74 4.41
N ARG A 288 -21.24 3.91 3.86
CA ARG A 288 -20.00 4.61 4.22
C ARG A 288 -20.21 5.44 5.49
N GLN A 289 -20.38 4.79 6.63
CA GLN A 289 -19.91 5.39 7.89
C GLN A 289 -18.37 5.39 7.86
N PHE A 290 -17.74 6.35 8.53
CA PHE A 290 -16.28 6.51 8.57
C PHE A 290 -15.66 5.33 9.37
N PRO A 291 -15.13 4.27 8.75
CA PRO A 291 -15.19 2.93 9.33
C PRO A 291 -13.85 2.48 9.93
N PHE A 292 -13.17 3.35 10.67
CA PHE A 292 -11.90 3.01 11.33
C PHE A 292 -11.77 3.66 12.71
N TYR A 293 -12.46 3.07 13.69
CA TYR A 293 -12.04 3.22 15.08
C TYR A 293 -10.75 2.40 15.27
N ARG A 294 -9.59 3.03 15.04
CA ARG A 294 -8.29 2.40 15.30
C ARG A 294 -8.14 2.15 16.81
N PRO A 295 -7.54 1.04 17.27
CA PRO A 295 -7.52 0.70 18.70
C PRO A 295 -6.93 1.80 19.58
N TYR A 296 -5.99 2.62 19.08
CA TYR A 296 -5.29 3.68 19.84
C TYR A 296 -5.92 5.06 19.66
N GLY A 297 -6.90 5.22 18.76
CA GLY A 297 -7.79 6.38 18.79
C GLY A 297 -8.59 6.46 20.09
N ALA A 298 -8.89 5.29 20.68
CA ALA A 298 -9.44 5.15 22.02
C ALA A 298 -8.45 5.54 23.14
N ILE A 299 -7.19 5.15 22.98
CA ILE A 299 -6.18 5.15 24.05
C ILE A 299 -5.67 6.55 24.37
N PHE A 300 -5.61 7.44 23.36
CA PHE A 300 -4.93 8.73 23.50
C PHE A 300 -5.84 9.95 23.57
N GLU A 301 -7.18 9.79 23.58
CA GLU A 301 -8.13 10.90 23.39
C GLU A 301 -7.62 11.89 22.32
N LEU A 302 -7.26 11.36 21.14
CA LEU A 302 -6.85 12.20 20.02
C LEU A 302 -8.04 13.10 19.66
N LYS A 303 -8.08 14.30 20.26
CA LYS A 303 -8.95 15.38 19.83
C LYS A 303 -8.70 15.50 18.34
N PRO A 304 -9.71 15.29 17.47
CA PRO A 304 -9.50 15.48 16.05
C PRO A 304 -8.88 16.87 15.90
N LEU A 305 -7.75 16.95 15.20
CA LEU A 305 -7.12 18.23 14.87
C LEU A 305 -8.25 19.15 14.40
N PRO A 306 -8.37 20.38 14.92
CA PRO A 306 -9.57 21.19 14.76
C PRO A 306 -9.74 21.58 13.29
N MET A 307 -10.31 20.65 12.53
CA MET A 307 -10.68 20.79 11.15
C MET A 307 -11.81 21.80 11.12
N LYS A 308 -11.43 23.07 10.99
CA LYS A 308 -12.32 24.11 10.47
C LYS A 308 -12.59 23.77 9.01
N LEU A 309 -13.42 22.75 8.80
CA LEU A 309 -14.14 22.50 7.57
C LEU A 309 -15.10 23.68 7.41
N THR A 310 -14.59 24.78 6.87
CA THR A 310 -15.43 25.80 6.28
C THR A 310 -16.07 25.17 5.05
N CYS A 311 -17.23 24.54 5.23
CA CYS A 311 -18.14 24.26 4.14
C CYS A 311 -18.59 25.61 3.57
N SER A 312 -17.89 26.08 2.54
CA SER A 312 -18.45 27.02 1.59
C SER A 312 -19.47 26.24 0.77
N CYS A 313 -20.76 26.49 1.01
CA CYS A 313 -21.85 26.05 0.16
C CYS A 313 -21.85 26.79 -1.18
#